data_AF-A0ABD0RYE8-F1
#
_entry.id   AF-A0ABD0RYE8-F1
#
_cell.length_a   1.000
_cell.length_b   1.000
_cell.length_c   1.000
_cell.angle_alpha   90.00
_cell.angle_beta   90.00
_cell.angle_gamma   90.00
#
_symmetry.space_group_name_H-M   'P 1'
#
loop_
_entity.id
_entity.type
_entity.pdbx_description
1 polymer ?
#
loop_
_entity_poly.entity_id
_entity_poly.type
_entity_poly.pdbx_seq_one_letter_code
_entity_poly.pdbx_strand_id
1 'polypeptide(L)' 'VLGRYPTFRPFDCSEVYKSGQTVSGIYSIYPAGDFPVWVYCEMISDGKNEDKGGWT' A
#
# COMPACT_ATOMS: atom_id res chain seq x y z
N VAL A 1 18.24 18.64 -12.58
CA VAL A 1 18.42 17.33 -11.94
C VAL A 1 17.18 17.03 -11.10
N LEU A 2 16.11 16.50 -11.69
CA LEU A 2 14.97 15.94 -10.95
C LEU A 2 14.53 14.68 -11.69
N GLY A 3 14.92 13.55 -11.10
CA GLY A 3 14.85 12.22 -11.69
C GLY A 3 13.43 11.65 -11.70
N ARG A 4 13.04 11.15 -12.87
CA ARG A 4 12.45 9.83 -13.17
C ARG A 4 12.09 8.86 -12.03
N TYR A 5 11.41 9.29 -10.96
CA TYR A 5 10.62 8.36 -10.17
C TYR A 5 9.29 8.12 -10.90
N PRO A 6 8.95 6.89 -11.31
CA PRO A 6 7.57 6.59 -11.64
C PRO A 6 6.73 6.97 -10.42
N THR A 7 5.67 7.75 -10.61
CA THR A 7 4.74 8.07 -9.54
C THR A 7 4.26 6.75 -8.96
N PHE A 8 4.65 6.45 -7.72
CA PHE A 8 4.24 5.22 -7.05
C PHE A 8 2.72 5.30 -6.85
N ARG A 9 1.98 4.53 -7.64
CA ARG A 9 0.52 4.48 -7.68
C ARG A 9 0.10 3.05 -7.34
N PRO A 10 0.09 2.69 -6.05
CA PRO A 10 -0.27 1.35 -5.63
C PRO A 10 -1.74 1.09 -5.97
N PHE A 11 -2.02 -0.03 -6.61
CA PHE A 11 -3.37 -0.49 -6.92
C PHE A 11 -4.13 -0.88 -5.65
N ASP A 12 -3.44 -1.51 -4.70
CA ASP A 12 -3.99 -2.01 -3.44
C ASP A 12 -2.96 -1.95 -2.29
N CYS A 13 -3.41 -2.28 -1.08
CA CYS A 13 -2.57 -2.31 0.12
C CYS A 13 -1.41 -3.32 0.04
N SER A 14 -1.48 -4.34 -0.82
CA SER A 14 -0.38 -5.29 -1.02
C SER A 14 0.79 -4.64 -1.75
N GLU A 15 0.53 -3.73 -2.69
CA GLU A 15 1.59 -2.97 -3.38
C GLU A 15 2.22 -1.95 -2.44
N VAL A 16 1.42 -1.33 -1.57
CA VAL A 16 1.91 -0.48 -0.47
C VAL A 16 2.84 -1.31 0.44
N TYR A 17 2.42 -2.50 0.86
CA TYR A 17 3.25 -3.40 1.69
C TYR A 17 4.57 -3.79 0.99
N LYS A 18 4.50 -4.20 -0.29
CA LYS A 18 5.68 -4.56 -1.11
C LYS A 18 6.65 -3.39 -1.32
N SER A 19 6.19 -2.15 -1.21
CA SER A 19 7.05 -0.95 -1.27
C SER A 19 7.88 -0.73 -0.01
N GLY A 20 7.68 -1.56 1.04
CA GLY A 20 8.37 -1.47 2.32
C GLY A 20 7.57 -0.77 3.41
N GLN A 21 6.32 -0.38 3.15
CA GLN A 21 5.42 0.19 4.15
C GLN A 21 4.80 -0.94 4.98
N THR A 22 5.33 -1.17 6.18
CA THR A 22 4.92 -2.28 7.06
C THR A 22 4.13 -1.83 8.28
N VAL A 23 3.75 -0.55 8.35
CA VAL A 23 2.96 0.03 9.45
C VAL A 23 1.50 0.15 9.03
N SER A 24 0.57 -0.32 9.86
CA SER A 24 -0.86 -0.15 9.59
C SER A 24 -1.25 1.33 9.63
N GLY A 25 -2.12 1.76 8.72
CA GLY A 25 -2.48 3.17 8.60
C GLY A 25 -3.31 3.47 7.35
N ILE A 26 -3.65 4.75 7.16
CA ILE A 26 -4.41 5.19 5.98
C ILE A 26 -3.44 5.49 4.85
N TYR A 27 -3.65 4.85 3.69
CA TYR A 27 -2.85 5.03 2.48
C TYR A 27 -3.73 5.43 1.28
N SER A 28 -3.13 6.14 0.33
CA SER A 28 -3.75 6.43 -0.95
C SER A 28 -3.43 5.33 -1.97
N ILE A 29 -4.46 4.67 -2.49
CA ILE A 29 -4.36 3.67 -3.57
C ILE A 29 -5.09 4.15 -4.83
N TYR A 30 -4.74 3.59 -5.99
CA TYR A 30 -5.21 4.00 -7.31
C TYR A 30 -5.81 2.82 -8.09
N PRO A 31 -6.89 2.18 -7.59
CA PRO A 31 -7.50 1.02 -8.25
C PRO A 31 -8.07 1.36 -9.64
N ALA A 32 -8.42 2.62 -9.89
CA ALA A 32 -8.94 3.13 -11.16
C ALA A 32 -7.93 4.04 -11.92
N GLY A 33 -6.65 4.01 -11.53
CA GLY A 33 -5.57 4.74 -12.22
C GLY A 33 -5.35 6.17 -11.73
N ASP A 34 -6.24 7.12 -12.06
CA ASP A 34 -5.96 8.54 -11.87
C ASP A 34 -6.55 9.15 -10.58
N PHE A 35 -7.59 8.52 -10.04
CA PHE A 35 -8.26 9.00 -8.83
C PHE A 35 -7.82 8.17 -7.60
N PRO A 36 -7.19 8.79 -6.59
CA PRO A 36 -6.81 8.10 -5.37
C PRO A 36 -8.03 7.85 -4.48
N VAL A 37 -8.04 6.68 -3.83
CA VAL A 37 -8.93 6.34 -2.72
C VAL A 37 -8.10 6.19 -1.47
N TRP A 38 -8.57 6.75 -0.35
CA TRP A 38 -7.93 6.63 0.96
C TRP A 38 -8.53 5.44 1.68
N VAL A 39 -7.70 4.44 1.99
CA VAL A 39 -8.13 3.21 2.66
C VAL A 39 -7.24 2.95 3.86
N TYR A 40 -7.80 2.34 4.90
CA TYR A 40 -6.98 1.82 5.99
C TYR A 40 -6.36 0.50 5.54
N CYS A 41 -5.04 0.44 5.49
CA CYS A 41 -4.32 -0.79 5.22
C CYS A 41 -3.81 -1.40 6.52
N GLU A 42 -4.16 -2.65 6.77
CA GLU A 42 -3.60 -3.45 7.85
C GLU A 42 -2.33 -4.16 7.35
N MET A 43 -1.18 -3.68 7.81
CA MET A 43 0.14 -4.14 7.37
C MET A 43 0.80 -5.10 8.38
N ILE A 44 0.28 -5.12 9.59
CA ILE A 44 0.72 -5.99 10.69
C ILE A 44 -0.41 -6.98 10.92
N SER A 45 -0.14 -8.27 10.79
CA SER A 45 -1.13 -9.30 11.14
C SER A 45 -1.05 -9.61 12.63
N ASP A 46 -2.21 -9.76 13.28
CA ASP A 46 -2.35 -10.02 14.72
C ASP A 46 -1.92 -11.44 15.15
N GLY A 47 -1.35 -12.24 14.26
CA GLY A 47 -0.72 -13.50 14.65
C GLY A 47 -0.98 -14.64 13.69
N LYS A 48 -0.10 -14.75 12.70
CA LYS A 48 0.51 -15.96 12.12
C LYS A 48 1.38 -15.48 10.96
N ASN A 49 2.62 -15.97 10.86
CA ASN A 49 3.58 -15.56 9.82
C ASN A 49 3.09 -15.83 8.38
N GLU A 50 1.96 -16.52 8.24
CA GLU A 50 1.28 -16.89 7.00
C GLU A 50 0.41 -15.73 6.46
N ASP A 51 -0.04 -14.83 7.34
CA ASP A 51 -0.84 -13.66 7.03
C ASP A 51 0.08 -12.48 6.76
N LYS A 52 0.67 -12.42 5.56
CA LYS A 52 1.47 -11.27 5.14
C LYS A 52 0.53 -10.07 4.94
N GLY A 53 0.80 -8.96 5.62
CA GLY A 53 -0.03 -7.75 5.60
C GLY A 53 -0.25 -7.13 4.22
N GLY A 54 -1.00 -6.04 4.17
CA GLY A 54 -1.51 -5.48 2.91
C GLY A 54 -3.00 -5.74 2.71
N TRP A 55 -3.75 -5.85 3.81
CA TRP A 55 -5.20 -6.01 3.81
C TRP A 55 -5.90 -4.66 3.77
N THR A 56 -7.12 -4.64 3.24
CA THR A 56 -8.04 -3.49 3.19
C THR A 56 -9.23 -3.72 4.09
#